data_AF-A0A7X7D4S1-F1
#
_entry.id   AF-A0A7X7D4S1-F1
#
_cell.length_a   1.000
_cell.length_b   1.000
_cell.length_c   1.000
_cell.angle_alpha   90.00
_cell.angle_beta   90.00
_cell.angle_gamma   90.00
#
_symmetry.space_group_name_H-M   'P 1'
#
loop_
_entity.id
_entity.type
_entity.pdbx_description
1 polymer ?
#
loop_
_entity_poly.entity_id
_entity_poly.type
_entity_poly.pdbx_seq_one_letter_code
_entity_poly.pdbx_strand_id
1 'polypeptide(L)'
;MHDDDIESIDFEAIYDSETLAALEDWSPRLGGSGQPLPSRVVRWSRSSAMGLVATGFAFGLREVLDPPREEQIVIEVDADGEPHDLPFRLFLDPDDPSGSLCILRADPPPPVV
;
A
#
# COMPACT_ATOMS: atom_id res chain seq x y z
N MET A 1 39.03 -4.50 -16.54
CA MET A 1 38.05 -3.59 -17.16
C MET A 1 37.27 -4.46 -18.13
N HIS A 2 36.16 -5.03 -17.66
CA HIS A 2 35.20 -5.76 -18.49
C HIS A 2 33.98 -4.85 -18.53
N ASP A 3 33.77 -4.23 -19.67
CA ASP A 3 32.50 -3.61 -20.01
C ASP A 3 31.56 -4.78 -20.32
N ASP A 4 30.69 -5.12 -19.36
CA ASP A 4 29.55 -5.97 -19.62
C ASP A 4 28.59 -5.14 -20.48
N ASP A 5 28.54 -5.45 -21.77
CA ASP A 5 27.51 -4.97 -22.69
C ASP A 5 26.14 -5.41 -22.13
N ILE A 6 25.46 -4.50 -21.43
CA ILE A 6 24.05 -4.70 -21.08
C ILE A 6 23.29 -4.66 -22.41
N GLU A 7 22.99 -5.84 -22.95
CA GLU A 7 22.07 -5.98 -24.08
C GLU A 7 20.78 -5.22 -23.75
N SER A 8 20.52 -4.15 -24.49
CA SER A 8 19.28 -3.39 -24.36
C SER A 8 18.13 -4.34 -24.70
N ILE A 9 17.28 -4.63 -23.72
CA ILE A 9 16.08 -5.43 -23.91
C ILE A 9 15.18 -4.70 -24.90
N ASP A 10 14.99 -5.27 -26.09
CA ASP A 10 14.03 -4.82 -27.09
C ASP A 10 12.63 -5.29 -26.69
N PHE A 11 11.85 -4.38 -26.11
CA PHE A 11 10.52 -4.70 -25.57
C PHE A 11 9.51 -4.95 -26.70
N GLU A 12 9.70 -4.32 -27.86
CA GLU A 12 8.91 -4.49 -29.07
C GLU A 12 9.06 -5.89 -29.69
N ALA A 13 10.17 -6.57 -29.43
CA ALA A 13 10.37 -7.96 -29.81
C ALA A 13 9.70 -8.98 -28.85
N ILE A 14 9.44 -8.58 -27.60
CA ILE A 14 8.97 -9.48 -26.53
C ILE A 14 7.46 -9.34 -26.29
N TYR A 15 6.93 -8.13 -26.43
CA TYR A 15 5.55 -7.79 -26.12
C TYR A 15 4.81 -7.31 -27.36
N ASP A 16 3.53 -7.64 -27.46
CA ASP A 16 2.66 -7.10 -28.49
C ASP A 16 2.35 -5.61 -28.24
N SER A 17 1.90 -4.92 -29.28
CA SER A 17 1.63 -3.48 -29.24
C SER A 17 0.50 -3.10 -28.28
N GLU A 18 -0.46 -3.99 -28.02
CA GLU A 18 -1.55 -3.74 -27.07
C GLU A 18 -1.00 -3.75 -25.63
N THR A 19 -0.14 -4.72 -25.31
CA THR A 19 0.56 -4.79 -24.04
C THR A 19 1.45 -3.56 -23.80
N LEU A 20 2.20 -3.13 -24.82
CA LEU A 20 3.05 -1.92 -24.71
C LEU A 20 2.22 -0.65 -24.50
N ALA A 21 1.12 -0.48 -25.22
CA ALA A 21 0.21 0.64 -25.04
C ALA A 21 -0.42 0.64 -23.63
N ALA A 22 -0.75 -0.53 -23.08
CA ALA A 22 -1.28 -0.66 -21.72
C ALA A 22 -0.25 -0.33 -20.64
N LEU A 23 1.04 -0.61 -20.88
CA LEU A 23 2.15 -0.21 -20.01
C LEU A 23 2.40 1.30 -20.05
N GLU A 24 2.33 1.91 -21.24
CA GLU A 24 2.51 3.36 -21.43
C GLU A 24 1.35 4.16 -20.79
N ASP A 25 0.11 3.66 -20.88
CA ASP A 25 -1.07 4.25 -20.22
C ASP A 25 -1.16 3.92 -18.72
N TRP A 26 -0.25 3.12 -18.19
CA TRP A 26 -0.27 2.74 -16.78
C TRP A 26 -0.04 3.96 -15.89
N SER A 27 -1.04 4.29 -15.09
CA SER A 27 -0.94 5.28 -14.03
C SER A 27 -1.18 4.63 -12.66
N PRO A 28 -0.39 4.99 -11.63
CA PRO A 28 -0.68 4.53 -10.28
C PRO A 28 -2.04 5.06 -9.85
N ARG A 29 -2.95 4.14 -9.51
CA ARG A 29 -4.25 4.49 -8.93
C ARG A 29 -4.00 5.07 -7.53
N LEU A 30 -3.91 6.39 -7.43
CA LEU A 30 -3.94 7.15 -6.17
C LEU A 30 -5.33 6.94 -5.53
N GLY A 31 -5.46 5.84 -4.79
CA GLY A 31 -6.73 5.36 -4.24
C GLY A 31 -7.00 3.92 -4.64
N GLY A 32 -6.22 2.99 -4.10
CA GLY A 32 -6.44 1.56 -4.31
C GLY A 32 -7.86 1.19 -3.88
N SER A 33 -8.65 0.73 -4.84
CA SER A 33 -9.92 0.04 -4.59
C SER A 33 -9.66 -1.06 -3.56
N GLY A 34 -10.34 -1.01 -2.42
CA GLY A 34 -10.23 -1.96 -1.31
C GLY A 34 -10.73 -3.39 -1.63
N GLN A 35 -10.51 -3.86 -2.85
CA GLN A 35 -10.74 -5.25 -3.21
C GLN A 35 -9.58 -6.08 -2.63
N PRO A 36 -9.83 -6.93 -1.62
CA PRO A 36 -8.80 -7.80 -1.10
C PRO A 36 -8.32 -8.72 -2.23
N LEU A 37 -7.00 -8.91 -2.31
CA LEU A 37 -6.41 -9.89 -3.24
C LEU A 37 -7.14 -11.23 -3.12
N PRO A 38 -7.31 -11.98 -4.23
CA PRO A 38 -7.97 -13.27 -4.20
C PRO A 38 -7.32 -14.16 -3.13
N SER A 39 -8.15 -14.72 -2.25
CA SER A 39 -7.72 -15.41 -1.01
C SER A 39 -6.71 -16.53 -1.22
N ARG A 40 -6.71 -17.15 -2.41
CA ARG A 40 -5.76 -18.20 -2.80
C ARG A 40 -4.34 -17.67 -3.01
N VAL A 41 -4.19 -16.48 -3.59
CA VAL A 41 -2.88 -15.83 -3.81
C VAL A 41 -2.29 -15.43 -2.46
N VAL A 42 -3.11 -14.82 -1.60
CA VAL A 42 -2.71 -14.46 -0.22
C VAL A 42 -2.33 -15.70 0.59
N ARG A 43 -3.07 -16.80 0.43
CA ARG A 43 -2.75 -18.06 1.11
C ARG A 43 -1.43 -18.63 0.61
N TRP A 44 -1.24 -18.72 -0.70
CA TRP A 44 -0.01 -19.24 -1.30
C TRP A 44 1.23 -18.42 -0.92
N SER A 45 1.14 -17.08 -0.95
CA SER A 45 2.26 -16.22 -0.60
C SER A 45 2.70 -16.40 0.86
N ARG A 46 1.73 -16.69 1.76
CA ARG A 46 1.98 -16.91 3.19
C ARG A 46 2.36 -18.35 3.54
N SER A 47 1.95 -19.33 2.74
CA SER A 47 2.12 -20.75 3.05
C SER A 47 3.24 -21.45 2.27
N SER A 48 3.91 -20.76 1.35
CA SER A 48 4.98 -21.34 0.53
C SER A 48 6.32 -20.64 0.74
N ALA A 49 7.41 -21.40 0.71
CA ALA A 49 8.76 -20.85 0.83
C ALA A 49 9.08 -19.85 -0.29
N MET A 50 8.64 -20.13 -1.52
CA MET A 50 8.78 -19.19 -2.64
C MET A 50 7.95 -17.92 -2.47
N GLY A 51 6.76 -18.02 -1.88
CA GLY A 51 5.94 -16.86 -1.53
C GLY A 51 6.64 -15.92 -0.54
N LEU A 52 7.32 -16.48 0.46
CA LEU A 52 8.11 -15.70 1.43
C LEU A 52 9.29 -15.00 0.76
N VAL A 53 10.02 -15.70 -0.12
CA VAL A 53 11.14 -15.12 -0.88
C VAL A 53 10.66 -13.96 -1.77
N ALA A 54 9.61 -14.17 -2.56
CA ALA A 54 9.05 -13.13 -3.42
C ALA A 54 8.57 -11.91 -2.63
N THR A 55 7.94 -12.14 -1.46
CA THR A 55 7.51 -11.07 -0.55
C THR A 55 8.71 -10.29 -0.01
N GLY A 56 9.80 -10.97 0.36
CA GLY A 56 11.04 -10.33 0.81
C GLY A 56 11.66 -9.45 -0.28
N PHE A 57 11.72 -9.92 -1.52
CA PHE A 57 12.17 -9.10 -2.66
C PHE A 57 11.28 -7.88 -2.89
N ALA A 58 9.95 -8.05 -2.82
CA ALA A 58 9.02 -6.95 -2.97
C ALA A 58 9.20 -5.87 -1.88
N PHE A 59 9.43 -6.29 -0.63
CA PHE A 59 9.74 -5.34 0.46
C PHE A 59 11.09 -4.64 0.25
N GLY A 60 12.11 -5.35 -0.20
CA GLY A 60 13.41 -4.74 -0.51
C GLY A 60 13.32 -3.73 -1.66
N LEU A 61 12.58 -4.04 -2.72
CA LEU A 61 12.35 -3.13 -3.83
C LEU A 61 11.53 -1.91 -3.39
N ARG A 62 10.53 -2.09 -2.52
CA ARG A 62 9.77 -0.97 -1.95
C ARG A 62 10.69 0.00 -1.21
N GLU A 63 11.60 -0.49 -0.38
CA GLU A 63 12.53 0.39 0.36
C GLU A 63 13.42 1.22 -0.58
N VAL A 64 13.82 0.65 -1.72
CA VAL A 64 14.68 1.35 -2.70
C VAL A 64 13.88 2.34 -3.56
N LEU A 65 12.67 1.97 -3.98
CA LEU A 65 11.88 2.73 -4.96
C LEU A 65 10.90 3.72 -4.31
N ASP A 66 10.45 3.45 -3.09
CA ASP A 66 9.53 4.28 -2.31
C ASP A 66 10.04 4.32 -0.85
N PRO A 67 11.23 4.92 -0.61
CA PRO A 67 11.76 5.03 0.73
C PRO A 67 10.78 5.81 1.61
N PRO A 68 10.62 5.41 2.89
CA PRO A 68 9.70 6.08 3.79
C PRO A 68 10.02 7.57 3.82
N ARG A 69 9.04 8.39 3.44
CA ARG A 69 9.20 9.84 3.49
C ARG A 69 9.31 10.25 4.95
N GLU A 70 10.39 10.93 5.32
CA GLU A 70 10.55 11.60 6.61
C GLU A 70 9.69 12.87 6.70
N GLU A 71 8.51 12.87 6.06
CA GLU A 71 7.55 13.96 6.18
C GLU A 71 6.96 13.88 7.59
N GLN A 72 7.12 14.97 8.35
CA GLN A 72 6.50 15.11 9.65
C GLN A 72 4.99 14.92 9.50
N ILE A 73 4.42 13.96 10.22
CA ILE A 73 2.97 13.77 10.26
C ILE A 73 2.38 15.01 10.93
N VAL A 74 1.92 15.97 10.13
CA VAL A 74 1.20 17.16 10.62
C VAL A 74 -0.25 16.75 10.82
N ILE A 75 -0.66 16.64 12.08
CA ILE A 75 -2.05 16.36 12.44
C ILE A 75 -2.71 17.70 12.74
N GLU A 76 -3.50 18.19 11.78
CA GLU A 76 -4.32 19.39 11.97
C GLU A 76 -5.50 19.04 12.88
N VAL A 77 -5.45 19.53 14.12
CA VAL A 77 -6.56 19.42 15.07
C VAL A 77 -7.41 20.68 14.90
N ASP A 78 -8.64 20.52 14.41
CA ASP A 78 -9.60 21.60 14.31
C ASP A 78 -9.98 22.09 15.72
N ALA A 79 -9.84 23.39 15.98
CA ALA A 79 -10.03 23.98 17.30
C ALA A 79 -11.52 24.05 17.71
N ASP A 80 -12.43 23.89 16.74
CA ASP A 80 -13.87 24.11 16.93
C ASP A 80 -14.66 22.86 17.35
N GLY A 81 -13.97 21.76 17.66
CA GLY A 81 -14.57 20.53 18.20
C GLY A 81 -15.00 19.56 17.11
N GLU A 82 -14.51 18.33 17.22
CA GLU A 82 -14.60 17.31 16.19
C GLU A 82 -16.05 16.82 15.95
N PRO A 83 -16.48 16.55 14.71
CA PRO A 83 -17.79 15.95 14.44
C PRO A 83 -17.96 14.65 15.23
N HIS A 84 -18.99 14.57 16.08
CA HIS A 84 -19.12 13.47 17.06
C HIS A 84 -19.46 12.10 16.45
N ASP A 85 -19.61 12.03 15.12
CA ASP A 85 -20.10 10.84 14.39
C ASP A 85 -19.08 10.23 13.42
N LEU A 86 -17.79 10.48 13.63
CA LEU A 86 -16.76 9.82 12.83
C LEU A 86 -16.66 8.31 13.16
N PRO A 87 -16.40 7.46 12.15
CA PRO A 87 -16.27 6.00 12.32
C PRO A 87 -15.02 5.61 13.12
N PHE A 88 -14.08 6.54 13.30
CA PHE A 88 -12.96 6.42 14.21
C PHE A 88 -12.81 7.69 15.04
N ARG A 89 -12.26 7.55 16.24
CA ARG A 89 -11.86 8.67 17.11
C ARG A 89 -10.41 8.49 17.51
N LEU A 90 -9.60 9.52 17.29
CA LEU A 90 -8.17 9.51 17.58
C LEU A 90 -7.89 10.44 18.75
N PHE A 91 -7.24 9.93 19.78
CA PHE A 91 -6.71 10.70 20.90
C PHE A 91 -5.19 10.64 20.82
N LEU A 92 -4.55 11.79 20.82
CA LEU A 92 -3.11 11.91 20.78
C LEU A 92 -2.63 12.46 22.10
N ASP A 93 -1.68 11.76 22.70
CA ASP A 93 -0.94 12.25 23.85
C ASP A 93 0.36 12.90 23.34
N PRO A 94 0.50 14.23 23.44
CA PRO A 94 1.68 14.94 22.93
C PRO A 94 2.92 14.72 23.79
N ASP A 95 2.77 14.26 25.04
CA ASP A 95 3.87 14.09 25.99
C ASP A 95 4.41 12.65 25.99
N ASP A 96 3.55 11.66 25.72
CA ASP A 96 3.92 10.25 25.59
C ASP A 96 3.18 9.55 24.42
N PRO A 97 3.86 9.22 23.31
CA PRO A 97 3.20 8.58 22.17
C PRO A 97 2.59 7.22 22.50
N SER A 98 3.07 6.53 23.55
CA SER A 98 2.49 5.26 23.99
C SER A 98 1.11 5.42 24.64
N GLY A 99 0.75 6.63 25.06
CA GLY A 99 -0.56 7.00 25.58
C GLY A 99 -1.61 7.33 24.50
N SER A 100 -1.22 7.37 23.21
CA SER A 100 -2.14 7.67 22.11
C SER A 100 -3.09 6.51 21.83
N LEU A 101 -4.36 6.81 21.54
CA LEU A 101 -5.43 5.83 21.40
C LEU A 101 -6.28 6.07 20.14
N CYS A 102 -6.53 5.02 19.37
CA CYS A 102 -7.50 5.03 18.27
C CYS A 102 -8.68 4.10 18.59
N ILE A 103 -9.90 4.64 18.55
CA ILE A 103 -11.15 3.90 18.76
C ILE A 103 -11.86 3.77 17.42
N LEU A 104 -12.15 2.55 17.00
CA LEU A 104 -12.94 2.25 15.80
C LEU A 104 -14.38 1.89 16.21
N ARG A 105 -15.38 2.56 15.64
CA ARG A 105 -16.80 2.15 15.74
C ARG A 105 -17.13 1.27 14.54
N ALA A 106 -17.35 -0.02 14.78
CA ALA A 106 -17.90 -0.90 13.75
C ALA A 106 -19.39 -0.58 13.59
N ASP A 107 -19.86 -0.37 12.36
CA ASP A 107 -21.29 -0.21 12.09
C ASP A 107 -22.08 -1.39 12.66
N PRO A 108 -23.23 -1.16 13.31
CA PRO A 108 -24.09 -2.25 13.73
C PRO A 108 -24.57 -3.04 12.49
N PRO A 109 -24.67 -4.38 12.55
CA PRO A 109 -25.22 -5.16 11.45
C PRO A 109 -26.64 -4.68 11.12
N PRO A 110 -27.02 -4.61 9.83
CA PRO A 110 -28.35 -4.13 9.45
C PRO A 110 -29.45 -4.97 10.13
N PRO A 111 -30.57 -4.35 10.55
CA PRO A 111 -31.63 -5.07 11.24
C PRO A 111 -32.17 -6.20 10.37
N VAL A 112 -32.20 -7.40 10.93
CA VAL A 112 -32.84 -8.56 10.32
C VAL A 112 -34.35 -8.35 10.45
N VAL A 113 -35.02 -8.06 9.34
CA VAL A 113 -36.49 -8.02 9.24
C VAL A 113 -37.00 -9.38 8.80
#